data_AF-A0A965FQ49-F1
#
_entry.id   AF-A0A965FQ49-F1
#
_cell.length_a   1.000
_cell.length_b   1.000
_cell.length_c   1.000
_cell.angle_alpha   90.00
_cell.angle_beta   90.00
_cell.angle_gamma   90.00
#
_symmetry.space_group_name_H-M   'P 1'
#
loop_
_entity.id
_entity.type
_entity.pdbx_description
1 polymer ?
#
loop_
_entity_poly.entity_id
_entity_poly.type
_entity_poly.pdbx_seq_one_letter_code
_entity_poly.pdbx_strand_id
1 'polypeptide(L)'
;MPPKDPAPTEDLLQIQIAIELDRGRKVAEIASEFQVPEKKVRNIARNAGLLESQKSTSARKRLSEEEKEVLLGRIEAGEDPEELASGVGIKTSTLLRWCKVKGIEIPRRLEQLSQKERKEIREMLEEYSWKEVA
;
A
#
# COMPACT_ATOMS: atom_id res chain seq x y z
N MET A 1 55.35 21.68 7.48
CA MET A 1 54.15 21.02 8.03
C MET A 1 53.19 20.83 6.88
N PRO A 2 52.72 19.61 6.57
CA PRO A 2 51.63 19.48 5.61
C PRO A 2 50.39 20.19 6.19
N PRO A 3 49.56 20.83 5.36
CA PRO A 3 48.32 21.45 5.81
C PRO A 3 47.45 20.36 6.42
N LYS A 4 47.00 20.58 7.66
CA LYS A 4 45.97 19.76 8.30
C LYS A 4 44.70 20.06 7.51
N ASP A 5 44.24 19.11 6.70
CA ASP A 5 42.97 19.24 5.99
C ASP A 5 41.90 19.72 7.00
N PRO A 6 41.14 20.79 6.71
CA PRO A 6 40.09 21.22 7.61
C PRO A 6 39.17 20.03 7.79
N ALA A 7 38.90 19.66 9.05
CA ALA A 7 37.99 18.58 9.37
C ALA A 7 36.74 18.74 8.49
N PRO A 8 36.31 17.69 7.77
CA PRO A 8 35.20 17.81 6.85
C PRO A 8 34.05 18.46 7.60
N THR A 9 33.60 19.61 7.10
CA THR A 9 32.46 20.31 7.66
C THR A 9 31.33 19.30 7.81
N GLU A 10 30.55 19.40 8.88
CA GLU A 10 29.46 18.48 9.18
C GLU A 10 28.57 18.16 7.95
N ASP A 11 28.39 19.12 7.05
CA ASP A 11 27.68 18.97 5.77
C ASP A 11 28.38 18.02 4.78
N LEU A 12 29.71 18.10 4.64
CA LEU A 12 30.50 17.19 3.79
C LEU A 12 30.44 15.76 4.32
N LEU A 13 30.49 15.59 5.64
CA LEU A 13 30.33 14.29 6.28
C LEU A 13 28.94 13.69 5.99
N GLN A 14 27.89 14.50 6.05
CA GLN A 14 26.53 14.05 5.72
C GLN A 14 26.39 13.66 4.25
N ILE A 15 26.99 14.41 3.32
CA ILE A 15 27.03 14.08 1.89
C ILE A 15 27.75 12.74 1.68
N GLN A 16 28.92 12.54 2.29
CA GLN A 16 29.70 11.31 2.17
C GLN A 16 28.91 10.09 2.67
N ILE A 17 28.25 10.21 3.83
CA ILE A 17 27.40 9.16 4.40
C ILE A 17 26.25 8.81 3.46
N ALA A 18 25.60 9.80 2.84
CA ALA A 18 24.53 9.56 1.88
C ALA A 18 25.01 8.79 0.63
N ILE A 19 26.19 9.13 0.10
CA ILE A 19 26.79 8.42 -1.05
C ILE A 19 27.09 6.95 -0.71
N GLU A 20 27.67 6.69 0.47
CA GLU A 20 28.00 5.31 0.88
C GLU A 20 26.74 4.45 1.12
N LEU A 21 25.66 5.08 1.61
CA LEU A 21 24.35 4.44 1.72
C LEU A 21 23.74 4.11 0.35
N ASP A 22 23.85 5.03 -0.62
CA ASP A 22 23.37 4.84 -1.99
C ASP A 22 24.12 3.69 -2.70
N ARG A 23 25.41 3.51 -2.38
CA ARG A 23 26.22 2.37 -2.81
C ARG A 23 25.83 1.03 -2.15
N GLY A 24 24.86 1.04 -1.23
CA GLY A 24 24.32 -0.16 -0.59
C GLY A 24 25.11 -0.66 0.62
N ARG A 25 26.02 0.15 1.19
CA ARG A 25 26.73 -0.23 2.42
C ARG A 25 25.81 -0.19 3.64
N LYS A 26 26.09 -1.03 4.63
CA LYS A 26 25.24 -1.16 5.81
C LYS A 26 25.45 0.00 6.77
N VAL A 27 24.36 0.45 7.39
CA VAL A 27 24.34 1.53 8.40
C VAL A 27 25.36 1.32 9.52
N ALA A 28 25.52 0.10 10.01
CA ALA A 28 26.46 -0.22 11.09
C ALA A 28 27.94 -0.11 10.67
N GLU A 29 28.25 -0.46 9.41
CA GLU A 29 29.60 -0.34 8.84
C GLU A 29 29.98 1.13 8.67
N ILE A 30 29.06 1.92 8.09
CA ILE A 30 29.22 3.37 7.90
C ILE A 30 29.33 4.08 9.26
N ALA A 31 28.50 3.72 10.24
CA ALA A 31 28.56 4.31 11.58
C ALA A 31 29.92 4.10 12.27
N SER A 32 30.47 2.88 12.14
CA SER A 32 31.76 2.52 12.71
C SER A 32 32.91 3.23 12.01
N GLU A 33 32.87 3.30 10.67
CA GLU A 33 33.93 3.91 9.85
C GLU A 33 34.00 5.44 10.03
N PHE A 34 32.85 6.11 10.01
CA PHE A 34 32.76 7.56 10.16
C PHE A 34 32.69 8.01 11.63
N GLN A 35 32.78 7.07 12.59
CA GLN A 35 32.67 7.32 14.04
C GLN A 35 31.44 8.16 14.42
N VAL A 36 30.32 7.92 13.75
CA VAL A 36 29.06 8.60 14.00
C VAL A 36 28.03 7.62 14.58
N PRO A 37 27.13 8.07 15.47
CA PRO A 37 26.06 7.21 15.94
C PRO A 37 25.22 6.68 14.78
N GLU A 38 24.85 5.39 14.81
CA GLU A 38 23.96 4.80 13.79
C GLU A 38 22.65 5.60 13.62
N LYS A 39 22.16 6.20 14.70
CA LYS A 39 20.98 7.08 14.67
C LYS A 39 21.16 8.26 13.70
N LYS A 40 22.37 8.82 13.63
CA LYS A 40 22.73 9.92 12.72
C LYS A 40 22.77 9.43 11.28
N VAL A 41 23.40 8.30 11.01
CA VAL A 41 23.43 7.65 9.68
C VAL A 41 22.01 7.33 9.20
N ARG A 42 21.17 6.79 10.08
CA ARG A 42 19.75 6.49 9.79
C ARG A 42 18.93 7.74 9.51
N ASN A 43 19.22 8.86 10.20
CA ASN A 43 18.58 10.15 9.90
C ASN A 43 19.01 10.69 8.55
N ILE A 44 20.30 10.62 8.21
CA ILE A 44 20.83 11.04 6.90
C ILE A 44 20.18 10.20 5.79
N ALA A 45 20.13 8.88 5.96
CA ALA A 45 19.47 7.97 5.04
C ALA A 45 17.99 8.32 4.81
N ARG A 46 17.24 8.68 5.87
CA ARG A 46 15.84 9.13 5.73
C ARG A 46 15.72 10.48 5.04
N ASN A 47 16.61 11.43 5.35
CA ASN A 47 16.60 12.76 4.74
C ASN A 47 17.00 12.72 3.27
N ALA A 48 17.89 11.80 2.90
CA ALA A 48 18.31 11.54 1.52
C ALA A 48 17.32 10.69 0.72
N GLY A 49 16.23 10.21 1.34
CA GLY A 49 15.24 9.33 0.69
C GLY A 49 15.72 7.90 0.42
N LEU A 50 16.91 7.53 0.90
CA LEU A 50 17.53 6.21 0.73
C LEU A 50 16.97 5.15 1.68
N LEU A 51 16.39 5.59 2.80
CA LEU A 51 15.47 4.78 3.57
C LEU A 51 14.07 5.24 3.22
N GLU A 52 13.30 4.36 2.56
CA GLU A 52 11.85 4.51 2.54
C GLU A 52 11.41 4.67 3.98
N SER A 53 10.96 5.88 4.31
CA SER A 53 10.36 6.07 5.59
C SER A 53 9.15 5.13 5.61
N GLN A 54 9.14 4.16 6.53
CA GLN A 54 7.90 3.63 7.08
C GLN A 54 7.11 4.73 7.82
N LYS A 55 7.17 6.00 7.38
CA LYS A 55 6.00 6.84 7.47
C LYS A 55 4.98 6.11 6.60
N SER A 56 4.17 5.32 7.27
CA SER A 56 2.75 5.28 6.96
C SER A 56 2.26 6.73 6.95
N THR A 57 2.56 7.48 5.90
CA THR A 57 1.78 8.63 5.48
C THR A 57 0.46 8.06 5.01
N SER A 58 -0.31 7.57 5.99
CA SER A 58 -1.74 7.82 6.08
C SER A 58 -1.91 9.35 6.15
N ALA A 59 -1.48 10.07 5.11
CA ALA A 59 -2.29 11.17 4.65
C ALA A 59 -3.61 10.46 4.32
N ARG A 60 -4.58 10.55 5.23
CA ARG A 60 -5.93 10.08 4.96
C ARG A 60 -6.35 10.87 3.73
N LYS A 61 -6.15 10.31 2.54
CA LYS A 61 -6.62 10.91 1.28
C LYS A 61 -8.12 11.05 1.51
N ARG A 62 -8.58 12.27 1.73
CA ARG A 62 -9.99 12.55 1.93
C ARG A 62 -10.60 12.41 0.55
N LEU A 63 -11.13 11.23 0.28
CA LEU A 63 -11.86 10.99 -0.97
C LEU A 63 -12.99 12.01 -1.06
N SER A 64 -13.09 12.67 -2.20
CA SER A 64 -14.21 13.56 -2.52
C SER A 64 -15.52 12.77 -2.55
N GLU A 65 -16.66 13.46 -2.51
CA GLU A 65 -17.94 12.74 -2.55
C GLU A 65 -18.12 12.03 -3.90
N GLU A 66 -17.64 12.63 -4.99
CA GLU A 66 -17.65 12.05 -6.33
C GLU A 66 -16.81 10.78 -6.39
N GLU A 67 -15.62 10.78 -5.79
CA GLU A 67 -14.79 9.58 -5.72
C GLU A 67 -15.48 8.46 -4.92
N LYS A 68 -16.23 8.79 -3.85
CA LYS A 68 -16.99 7.79 -3.10
C LYS A 68 -18.13 7.21 -3.92
N GLU A 69 -18.91 8.04 -4.61
CA GLU A 69 -20.02 7.59 -5.46
C GLU A 69 -19.52 6.63 -6.55
N VAL A 70 -18.37 6.93 -7.17
CA VAL A 70 -17.74 6.03 -8.15
C VAL A 70 -17.40 4.67 -7.52
N LEU A 71 -16.85 4.65 -6.31
CA LEU A 71 -16.53 3.39 -5.63
C LEU A 71 -17.77 2.59 -5.27
N LEU A 72 -18.82 3.27 -4.82
CA LEU A 72 -20.09 2.64 -4.47
C LEU A 72 -20.78 2.03 -5.70
N GLY A 73 -20.79 2.74 -6.84
CA GLY A 73 -21.32 2.19 -8.09
C GLY A 73 -20.55 0.97 -8.60
N ARG A 74 -19.24 0.89 -8.35
CA ARG A 74 -18.43 -0.30 -8.65
C ARG A 74 -18.78 -1.49 -7.76
N ILE A 75 -19.09 -1.25 -6.49
CA ILE A 75 -19.60 -2.31 -5.60
C ILE A 75 -20.96 -2.82 -6.08
N GLU A 76 -21.87 -1.93 -6.48
CA GLU A 76 -23.16 -2.32 -7.07
C GLU A 76 -22.98 -3.13 -8.35
N ALA A 77 -21.95 -2.83 -9.14
CA ALA A 77 -21.60 -3.59 -10.35
C ALA A 77 -21.04 -5.00 -10.06
N GLY A 78 -20.85 -5.38 -8.79
CA GLY A 78 -20.37 -6.70 -8.41
C GLY A 78 -18.88 -6.79 -8.08
N GLU A 79 -18.15 -5.67 -8.09
CA GLU A 79 -16.71 -5.69 -7.80
C GLU A 79 -16.40 -6.04 -6.35
N ASP A 80 -15.24 -6.68 -6.13
CA ASP A 80 -14.83 -7.10 -4.80
C ASP A 80 -14.43 -5.90 -3.92
N PRO A 81 -15.04 -5.73 -2.73
CA PRO A 81 -14.77 -4.60 -1.86
C PRO A 81 -13.36 -4.59 -1.26
N GLU A 82 -12.70 -5.73 -1.10
CA GLU A 82 -11.33 -5.79 -0.58
C GLU A 82 -10.31 -5.33 -1.63
N GLU A 83 -10.46 -5.82 -2.87
CA GLU A 83 -9.63 -5.38 -3.99
C GLU A 83 -9.81 -3.89 -4.27
N LEU A 84 -11.06 -3.44 -4.29
CA LEU A 84 -11.40 -2.04 -4.56
C LEU A 84 -10.85 -1.10 -3.47
N ALA A 85 -11.02 -1.47 -2.20
CA ALA A 85 -10.50 -0.67 -1.08
C ALA A 85 -8.97 -0.60 -1.10
N SER A 86 -8.31 -1.72 -1.39
CA SER A 86 -6.84 -1.80 -1.48
C SER A 86 -6.31 -0.95 -2.63
N GLY A 87 -6.96 -0.98 -3.80
CA GLY A 87 -6.58 -0.19 -4.98
C GLY A 87 -6.64 1.32 -4.75
N VAL A 88 -7.50 1.79 -3.85
CA VAL A 88 -7.65 3.23 -3.52
C VAL A 88 -6.93 3.61 -2.22
N GLY A 89 -6.35 2.64 -1.51
CA GLY A 89 -5.63 2.89 -0.26
C GLY A 89 -6.55 3.22 0.92
N ILE A 90 -7.78 2.70 0.93
CA ILE A 90 -8.69 2.79 2.06
C ILE A 90 -8.88 1.43 2.74
N LYS A 91 -9.33 1.43 3.99
CA LYS A 91 -9.71 0.19 4.66
C LYS A 91 -11.03 -0.33 4.07
N THR A 92 -11.14 -1.64 3.84
CA THR A 92 -12.39 -2.30 3.43
C THR A 92 -13.55 -1.93 4.34
N SER A 93 -13.33 -1.93 5.66
CA SER A 93 -14.33 -1.51 6.66
C SER A 93 -14.89 -0.10 6.44
N THR A 94 -14.11 0.84 5.90
CA THR A 94 -14.58 2.18 5.54
C THR A 94 -15.54 2.12 4.35
N LEU A 95 -15.18 1.35 3.33
CA LEU A 95 -15.99 1.19 2.12
C LEU A 95 -17.32 0.48 2.43
N LEU A 96 -17.29 -0.60 3.22
CA LEU A 96 -18.49 -1.30 3.67
C LEU A 96 -19.41 -0.41 4.52
N ARG A 97 -18.84 0.49 5.33
CA ARG A 97 -19.62 1.48 6.08
C ARG A 97 -20.36 2.43 5.15
N TRP A 98 -19.73 2.88 4.07
CA TRP A 98 -20.39 3.74 3.08
C TRP A 98 -21.51 3.00 2.36
N CYS A 99 -21.29 1.75 1.95
CA CYS A 99 -22.32 0.91 1.34
C CYS A 99 -23.54 0.80 2.28
N LYS A 100 -23.31 0.52 3.57
CA LYS A 100 -24.38 0.44 4.57
C LYS A 100 -25.15 1.75 4.73
N VAL A 101 -24.47 2.90 4.72
CA VAL A 101 -25.11 4.22 4.84
C VAL A 101 -25.97 4.52 3.61
N LYS A 102 -25.54 4.05 2.43
CA LYS A 102 -26.22 4.26 1.14
C LYS A 102 -27.24 3.17 0.81
N GLY A 103 -27.36 2.14 1.64
CA GLY A 103 -28.28 1.02 1.41
C GLY A 103 -27.85 0.08 0.29
N ILE A 104 -26.57 0.08 -0.08
CA ILE A 104 -26.02 -0.76 -1.13
C ILE A 104 -25.81 -2.18 -0.61
N GLU A 105 -26.42 -3.17 -1.27
CA GLU A 105 -26.18 -4.58 -1.00
C GLU A 105 -24.80 -4.97 -1.51
N ILE A 106 -23.96 -5.46 -0.60
CA ILE A 106 -22.63 -5.94 -0.96
C ILE A 106 -22.79 -7.33 -1.59
N PRO A 107 -22.25 -7.54 -2.80
CA PRO A 107 -22.24 -8.85 -3.44
C PRO A 107 -21.65 -9.90 -2.50
N ARG A 108 -22.39 -10.99 -2.26
CA ARG A 108 -21.87 -12.10 -1.47
C ARG A 108 -20.87 -12.86 -2.32
N ARG A 109 -19.73 -13.21 -1.72
CA ARG A 109 -18.76 -14.07 -2.41
C ARG A 109 -19.33 -15.47 -2.61
N LEU A 110 -18.87 -16.17 -3.65
CA LEU A 110 -19.31 -17.53 -3.96
C LEU A 110 -19.05 -18.51 -2.80
N GLU A 111 -18.04 -18.27 -1.98
CA GLU A 111 -17.73 -19.04 -0.76
C GLU A 111 -18.80 -18.90 0.33
N GLN A 112 -19.58 -17.82 0.29
CA GLN A 112 -20.64 -17.55 1.26
C GLN A 112 -21.98 -18.16 0.85
N LEU A 113 -22.09 -18.70 -0.38
CA LEU A 113 -23.27 -19.42 -0.82
C LEU A 113 -23.38 -20.75 -0.07
N SER A 114 -24.56 -21.03 0.47
CA SER A 114 -24.87 -22.31 1.09
C SER A 114 -24.78 -23.46 0.08
N GLN A 115 -24.64 -24.69 0.60
CA GLN A 115 -24.67 -25.89 -0.25
C GLN A 115 -25.97 -25.99 -1.06
N LYS A 116 -27.08 -25.48 -0.52
CA LYS A 116 -28.37 -25.44 -1.21
C LYS A 116 -28.34 -24.48 -2.40
N GLU A 117 -27.90 -23.24 -2.19
CA GLU A 117 -27.77 -22.24 -3.26
C GLU A 117 -26.79 -22.69 -4.35
N ARG A 118 -25.67 -23.31 -3.97
CA ARG A 118 -24.72 -23.90 -4.92
C ARG A 118 -25.31 -25.05 -5.73
N LYS A 119 -26.17 -25.86 -5.10
CA LYS A 119 -26.87 -26.95 -5.77
C LYS A 119 -27.93 -26.40 -6.74
N GLU A 120 -28.71 -25.40 -6.34
CA GLU A 120 -29.67 -24.74 -7.22
C GLU A 120 -28.98 -24.10 -8.43
N ILE A 121 -27.85 -23.40 -8.23
CA ILE A 121 -27.04 -22.85 -9.35
C ILE A 121 -26.56 -23.97 -10.29
N ARG A 122 -26.12 -25.11 -9.73
CA ARG A 122 -25.70 -26.26 -10.53
C ARG A 122 -26.86 -26.86 -11.33
N GLU A 123 -28.01 -27.07 -10.69
CA GLU A 123 -29.21 -27.58 -11.35
C GLU A 123 -29.65 -26.63 -12.47
N MET A 124 -29.63 -25.31 -12.25
CA MET A 124 -29.90 -24.32 -13.30
C MET A 124 -28.90 -24.39 -14.47
N LEU A 125 -27.61 -24.58 -14.19
CA LEU A 125 -26.58 -24.73 -15.23
C LEU A 125 -26.68 -26.06 -15.99
N GLU A 126 -27.20 -27.10 -15.35
CA GLU A 126 -27.46 -28.40 -15.97
C GLU A 126 -28.75 -28.38 -16.81
N GLU A 127 -29.79 -27.65 -16.37
CA GLU A 127 -31.02 -27.41 -17.12
C GLU A 127 -30.77 -26.51 -18.36
N TYR A 128 -29.92 -25.49 -18.23
CA TYR A 128 -29.42 -24.69 -19.35
C TYR A 128 -28.15 -25.32 -19.96
N SER A 129 -28.31 -26.50 -20.54
CA SER A 129 -27.31 -27.08 -21.43
C SER A 129 -27.03 -26.11 -22.59
N TRP A 130 -25.85 -25.49 -22.56
CA TRP A 130 -25.24 -24.54 -23.51
C TRP A 130 -25.01 -25.11 -24.94
N LYS A 131 -25.84 -26.06 -25.37
CA LYS A 131 -25.75 -26.77 -26.64
C LYS A 131 -26.45 -26.10 -27.83
N GLU A 132 -26.91 -24.86 -27.71
CA GLU A 132 -27.53 -24.12 -28.83
C GLU A 132 -26.81 -22.80 -29.18
N VAL A 133 -25.48 -22.79 -29.07
CA VAL A 133 -24.67 -21.76 -29.76
C VAL A 133 -23.58 -22.48 -30.56
N ALA A 134 -23.97 -23.01 -31.72
CA ALA A 134 -23.08 -23.54 -32.76
C ALA A 134 -23.22 -22.68 -34.01
#